data_AF-A0A0J6NAZ4-F1
#
_entry.id   AF-A0A0J6NAZ4-F1
#
_cell.length_a   1.000
_cell.length_b   1.000
_cell.length_c   1.000
_cell.angle_alpha   90.00
_cell.angle_beta   90.00
_cell.angle_gamma   90.00
#
_symmetry.space_group_name_H-M   'P 1'
#
loop_
_entity.id
_entity.type
_entity.pdbx_description
1 polymer ?
#
loop_
_entity_poly.entity_id
_entity_poly.type
_entity_poly.pdbx_seq_one_letter_code
_entity_poly.pdbx_strand_id
1 'polypeptide(L)'
;MKRILLALLTVLLSAQAWANCINLNGRSYCSEDGGIALLQRGQAVCGKGECAIDEFGNALCSPYAGGGVVRAGGATYTGPGACVLSRDGNAYCAKQPRGSCQQDADGSVRCDGGWVREAAVRPPLCR
;
A
#
# COMPACT_ATOMS: atom_id res chain seq x y z
N MET A 1 -1.43 -39.89 24.36
CA MET A 1 -2.31 -38.91 23.67
C MET A 1 -1.91 -37.44 23.88
N LYS A 2 -1.26 -37.03 24.99
CA LYS A 2 -0.85 -35.63 25.23
C LYS A 2 0.24 -35.07 24.29
N ARG A 3 1.08 -35.93 23.69
CA ARG A 3 2.20 -35.50 22.81
C ARG A 3 1.77 -35.14 21.38
N ILE A 4 0.63 -35.67 20.92
CA ILE A 4 0.11 -35.41 19.56
C ILE A 4 -0.57 -34.02 19.52
N LEU A 5 -1.19 -33.60 20.62
CA LEU A 5 -1.81 -32.28 20.73
C LEU A 5 -0.77 -31.13 20.67
N LEU A 6 0.44 -31.36 21.17
CA LEU A 6 1.51 -30.35 21.17
C LEU A 6 2.08 -30.10 19.77
N ALA A 7 2.14 -31.13 18.92
CA ALA A 7 2.68 -31.02 17.55
C ALA A 7 1.73 -30.29 16.60
N LEU A 8 0.42 -30.32 16.86
CA LEU A 8 -0.59 -29.59 16.07
C LEU A 8 -0.62 -28.09 16.40
N LEU A 9 -0.25 -27.67 17.61
CA LEU A 9 -0.19 -26.25 17.97
C LEU A 9 1.01 -25.50 17.37
N THR A 10 2.10 -26.19 17.02
CA THR A 10 3.31 -25.54 16.48
C THR A 10 3.23 -25.22 14.98
N VAL A 11 2.30 -25.82 14.24
CA VAL A 11 2.18 -25.63 12.77
C VAL A 11 1.35 -24.39 12.40
N LEU A 12 0.62 -23.78 13.35
CA LEU A 12 -0.27 -22.63 13.10
C LEU A 12 0.39 -21.25 13.30
N LEU A 13 1.69 -21.19 13.61
CA LEU A 13 2.39 -19.94 13.96
C LEU A 13 3.29 -19.36 12.86
N SER A 14 3.37 -19.97 11.68
CA SER A 14 3.96 -19.30 10.52
C SER A 14 2.95 -18.37 9.87
N ALA A 15 2.58 -17.30 10.60
CA ALA A 15 2.04 -16.11 9.97
C ALA A 15 3.13 -15.62 9.01
N GLN A 16 2.98 -15.94 7.71
CA GLN A 16 3.89 -15.41 6.71
C GLN A 16 3.74 -13.90 6.77
N ALA A 17 4.77 -13.19 7.25
CA ALA A 17 4.82 -11.75 7.10
C ALA A 17 4.79 -11.49 5.60
N TRP A 18 3.75 -10.80 5.11
CA TRP A 18 3.60 -10.47 3.69
C TRP A 18 4.53 -9.27 3.38
N ALA A 19 5.81 -9.43 3.67
CA ALA A 19 6.83 -8.48 3.27
C ALA A 19 6.90 -8.51 1.74
N ASN A 20 6.64 -7.36 1.12
CA ASN A 20 6.80 -7.23 -0.31
C ASN A 20 8.30 -7.06 -0.59
N CYS A 21 8.87 -8.05 -1.29
CA CYS A 21 10.30 -8.09 -1.58
C CYS A 21 10.57 -8.13 -3.09
N ILE A 22 11.65 -7.49 -3.51
CA ILE A 22 12.22 -7.60 -4.86
C ILE A 22 13.65 -8.13 -4.81
N ASN A 23 14.09 -8.80 -5.88
CA ASN A 23 15.49 -9.17 -6.07
C ASN A 23 16.15 -8.21 -7.06
N LEU A 24 17.29 -7.64 -6.67
CA LEU A 24 18.11 -6.80 -7.53
C LEU A 24 19.57 -7.28 -7.44
N ASN A 25 20.08 -7.83 -8.54
CA ASN A 25 21.44 -8.36 -8.66
C ASN A 25 21.80 -9.40 -7.60
N GLY A 26 20.88 -10.32 -7.30
CA GLY A 26 21.11 -11.39 -6.33
C GLY A 26 20.92 -10.96 -4.87
N ARG A 27 20.63 -9.68 -4.60
CA ARG A 27 20.27 -9.19 -3.26
C ARG A 27 18.77 -8.94 -3.17
N SER A 28 18.15 -9.44 -2.10
CA SER A 28 16.74 -9.18 -1.79
C SER A 28 16.59 -7.88 -1.00
N TYR A 29 15.59 -7.09 -1.38
CA TYR A 29 15.17 -5.86 -0.70
C TYR A 29 13.69 -5.98 -0.37
N CYS A 30 13.32 -5.76 0.89
CA CYS A 30 11.96 -5.92 1.38
C CYS A 30 11.47 -4.63 2.03
N SER A 31 10.20 -4.31 1.84
CA SER A 31 9.55 -3.25 2.60
C SER A 31 9.18 -3.72 4.01
N GLU A 32 8.88 -2.75 4.87
CA GLU A 32 8.18 -3.01 6.13
C GLU A 32 6.77 -3.56 5.87
N ASP A 33 6.12 -4.10 6.92
CA ASP A 33 4.76 -4.64 6.84
C ASP A 33 3.76 -3.57 6.34
N GLY A 34 2.94 -3.97 5.37
CA GLY A 34 1.99 -3.07 4.69
C GLY A 34 2.62 -2.17 3.64
N GLY A 35 3.95 -2.20 3.48
CA GLY A 35 4.67 -1.47 2.45
C GLY A 35 4.81 -2.23 1.14
N ILE A 36 5.54 -1.60 0.21
CA ILE A 36 5.89 -2.17 -1.08
C ILE A 36 7.36 -1.92 -1.40
N ALA A 37 8.06 -2.94 -1.92
CA ALA A 37 9.38 -2.78 -2.52
C ALA A 37 9.21 -2.80 -4.05
N LEU A 38 9.85 -1.85 -4.73
CA LEU A 38 9.77 -1.75 -6.19
C LEU A 38 11.09 -1.30 -6.79
N LEU A 39 11.29 -1.64 -8.07
CA LEU A 39 12.47 -1.22 -8.82
C LEU A 39 12.17 0.08 -9.56
N GLN A 40 12.90 1.14 -9.23
CA GLN A 40 12.82 2.42 -9.93
C GLN A 40 14.20 2.78 -10.48
N ARG A 41 14.31 2.87 -11.81
CA ARG A 41 15.55 3.29 -12.52
C ARG A 41 16.81 2.53 -12.03
N GLY A 42 16.69 1.23 -11.85
CA GLY A 42 17.79 0.36 -11.40
C GLY A 42 18.08 0.41 -9.90
N GLN A 43 17.28 1.11 -9.11
CA GLN A 43 17.39 1.19 -7.66
C GLN A 43 16.18 0.54 -6.98
N ALA A 44 16.43 -0.19 -5.89
CA ALA A 44 15.36 -0.69 -5.04
C ALA A 44 14.86 0.45 -4.14
N VAL A 45 13.57 0.80 -4.24
CA VAL A 45 12.91 1.77 -3.37
C VAL A 45 11.79 1.11 -2.58
N CYS A 46 11.58 1.56 -1.35
CA CYS A 46 10.67 0.94 -0.39
C CYS A 46 9.67 1.97 0.12
N GLY A 47 8.40 1.82 -0.26
CA GLY A 47 7.28 2.61 0.23
C GLY A 47 6.66 2.03 1.50
N LYS A 48 6.07 2.88 2.34
CA LYS A 48 5.37 2.46 3.57
C LYS A 48 3.98 1.89 3.30
N GLY A 49 3.30 2.40 2.27
CA GLY A 49 2.06 1.83 1.75
C GLY A 49 2.16 1.58 0.26
N GLU A 50 1.02 1.59 -0.41
CA GLU A 50 0.94 1.46 -1.86
C GLU A 50 1.72 2.58 -2.57
N CYS A 51 2.12 2.30 -3.82
CA CYS A 51 2.79 3.26 -4.68
C CYS A 51 2.15 3.26 -6.07
N ALA A 52 2.18 4.43 -6.73
CA ALA A 52 1.90 4.56 -8.15
C ALA A 52 3.14 5.12 -8.86
N ILE A 53 3.30 4.76 -10.13
CA ILE A 53 4.33 5.32 -11.01
C ILE A 53 3.67 6.42 -11.87
N ASP A 54 4.31 7.59 -11.94
CA ASP A 54 3.85 8.68 -12.82
C ASP A 54 4.29 8.51 -14.29
N GLU A 55 3.83 9.38 -15.18
CA GLU A 55 4.19 9.31 -16.60
C GLU A 55 5.69 9.50 -16.88
N PHE A 56 6.45 10.00 -15.89
CA PHE A 56 7.90 10.19 -15.97
C PHE A 56 8.69 9.04 -15.31
N GLY A 57 8.00 7.99 -14.86
CA GLY A 57 8.62 6.84 -14.22
C GLY A 57 9.08 7.10 -12.78
N ASN A 58 8.55 8.12 -12.09
CA ASN A 58 8.80 8.33 -10.67
C ASN A 58 7.78 7.56 -9.84
N ALA A 59 8.26 6.83 -8.82
CA ALA A 59 7.36 6.26 -7.82
C ALA A 59 6.93 7.32 -6.79
N LEU A 60 5.65 7.29 -6.48
CA LEU A 60 4.99 8.13 -5.48
C LEU A 60 4.12 7.23 -4.62
N CYS A 61 4.39 7.24 -3.32
CA CYS A 61 3.90 6.26 -2.37
C CYS A 61 3.12 6.90 -1.23
N SER A 62 2.29 6.09 -0.57
CA SER A 62 1.69 6.46 0.69
C SER A 62 2.77 6.54 1.79
N PRO A 63 2.76 7.59 2.62
CA PRO A 63 3.59 7.65 3.82
C PRO A 63 3.02 6.80 4.96
N TYR A 64 1.81 6.24 4.82
CA TYR A 64 1.12 5.44 5.83
C TYR A 64 1.37 3.95 5.61
N ALA A 65 1.63 3.22 6.69
CA ALA A 65 1.74 1.76 6.64
C ALA A 65 0.43 1.13 6.14
N GLY A 66 0.46 0.45 4.99
CA GLY A 66 -0.74 -0.09 4.35
C GLY A 66 -1.72 0.96 3.80
N GLY A 67 -1.30 2.22 3.66
CA GLY A 67 -2.11 3.27 3.07
C GLY A 67 -2.20 3.15 1.55
N GLY A 68 -3.31 3.62 0.98
CA GLY A 68 -3.59 3.52 -0.45
C GLY A 68 -3.01 4.67 -1.27
N VAL A 69 -2.91 4.46 -2.58
CA VAL A 69 -2.54 5.50 -3.54
C VAL A 69 -3.47 5.48 -4.75
N VAL A 70 -3.79 6.67 -5.29
CA VAL A 70 -4.55 6.80 -6.53
C VAL A 70 -4.06 7.97 -7.36
N ARG A 71 -4.08 7.83 -8.69
CA ARG A 71 -3.80 8.92 -9.62
C ARG A 71 -5.10 9.61 -10.05
N ALA A 72 -5.12 10.94 -9.99
CA ALA A 72 -6.26 11.76 -10.39
C ALA A 72 -5.77 13.10 -10.95
N GLY A 73 -6.26 13.50 -12.13
CA GLY A 73 -5.96 14.81 -12.71
C GLY A 73 -4.47 15.13 -12.88
N GLY A 74 -3.65 14.13 -13.23
CA GLY A 74 -2.19 14.30 -13.40
C GLY A 74 -1.38 14.31 -12.09
N ALA A 75 -2.03 14.24 -10.93
CA ALA A 75 -1.37 14.14 -9.63
C ALA A 75 -1.57 12.74 -9.01
N THR A 76 -0.73 12.42 -8.05
CA THR A 76 -0.82 11.18 -7.26
C THR A 76 -1.21 11.55 -5.82
N TYR A 77 -2.31 10.97 -5.34
CA TYR A 77 -2.87 11.22 -4.02
C TYR A 77 -2.84 9.97 -3.15
N THR A 78 -2.90 10.18 -1.84
CA THR A 78 -2.82 9.12 -0.84
C THR A 78 -3.69 9.42 0.39
N GLY A 79 -3.87 8.39 1.23
CA GLY A 79 -4.39 8.48 2.57
C GLY A 79 -4.06 7.23 3.40
N PRO A 80 -4.47 7.19 4.68
CA PRO A 80 -4.21 6.07 5.59
C PRO A 80 -4.87 4.74 5.20
N GLY A 81 -6.00 4.78 4.50
CA GLY A 81 -6.68 3.60 3.98
C GLY A 81 -6.71 3.57 2.45
N ALA A 82 -7.52 2.66 1.90
CA ALA A 82 -7.66 2.47 0.46
C ALA A 82 -8.18 3.74 -0.23
N CYS A 83 -7.73 3.95 -1.46
CA CYS A 83 -8.13 5.07 -2.29
C CYS A 83 -8.99 4.61 -3.47
N VAL A 84 -9.93 5.47 -3.89
CA VAL A 84 -10.73 5.29 -5.09
C VAL A 84 -10.63 6.53 -5.98
N LEU A 85 -10.57 6.29 -7.29
CA LEU A 85 -10.79 7.32 -8.30
C LEU A 85 -12.28 7.33 -8.61
N SER A 86 -12.97 8.39 -8.23
CA SER A 86 -14.39 8.54 -8.47
C SER A 86 -14.67 8.99 -9.91
N ARG A 87 -15.92 8.78 -10.36
CA ARG A 87 -16.41 9.21 -11.69
C ARG A 87 -16.33 10.72 -11.93
N ASP A 88 -16.31 11.52 -10.86
CA ASP A 88 -16.08 12.97 -10.94
C ASP A 88 -14.61 13.33 -11.24
N GLY A 89 -13.73 12.34 -11.35
CA GLY A 89 -12.30 12.51 -11.58
C GLY A 89 -11.50 12.83 -10.32
N ASN A 90 -12.13 12.90 -9.14
CA ASN A 90 -11.46 13.18 -7.89
C ASN A 90 -10.95 11.92 -7.19
N ALA A 91 -9.84 12.08 -6.48
CA ALA A 91 -9.27 11.07 -5.59
C ALA A 91 -9.91 11.16 -4.20
N TYR A 92 -10.30 10.00 -3.66
CA TYR A 92 -10.82 9.86 -2.30
C TYR A 92 -10.11 8.71 -1.60
N CYS A 93 -9.46 8.99 -0.47
CA CYS A 93 -8.76 7.97 0.33
C CYS A 93 -9.33 7.91 1.74
N ALA A 94 -9.50 6.72 2.30
CA ALA A 94 -10.10 6.57 3.63
C ALA A 94 -9.21 7.18 4.72
N LYS A 95 -9.82 7.94 5.65
CA LYS A 95 -9.13 8.47 6.85
C LYS A 95 -8.73 7.37 7.81
N GLN A 96 -9.55 6.33 7.92
CA GLN A 96 -9.27 5.21 8.79
C GLN A 96 -8.12 4.35 8.23
N PRO A 97 -7.06 4.05 9.01
CA PRO A 97 -6.02 3.12 8.58
C PRO A 97 -6.59 1.77 8.17
N ARG A 98 -6.20 1.28 6.99
CA ARG A 98 -6.76 0.06 6.35
C ARG A 98 -8.27 0.11 6.09
N GLY A 99 -8.88 1.28 6.24
CA GLY A 99 -10.27 1.53 5.85
C GLY A 99 -10.45 1.47 4.34
N SER A 100 -11.68 1.27 3.90
CA SER A 100 -12.09 1.18 2.51
C SER A 100 -12.79 2.46 2.05
N CYS A 101 -12.72 2.73 0.75
CA CYS A 101 -13.57 3.70 0.07
C CYS A 101 -14.34 2.99 -1.04
N GLN A 102 -15.61 3.34 -1.19
CA GLN A 102 -16.48 2.78 -2.23
C GLN A 102 -17.27 3.91 -2.89
N GLN A 103 -17.48 3.78 -4.19
CA GLN A 103 -18.36 4.68 -4.94
C GLN A 103 -19.70 3.99 -5.17
N ASP A 104 -20.78 4.66 -4.81
CA ASP A 104 -22.14 4.22 -5.06
C ASP A 104 -22.58 4.46 -6.50
N ALA A 105 -23.73 3.87 -6.87
CA ALA A 105 -24.29 4.01 -8.21
C ALA A 105 -24.62 5.46 -8.58
N ASP A 106 -25.00 6.28 -7.61
CA ASP A 106 -25.29 7.71 -7.75
C ASP A 106 -24.04 8.60 -7.85
N GLY A 107 -22.85 7.99 -7.74
CA GLY A 107 -21.57 8.67 -7.81
C GLY A 107 -21.05 9.20 -6.48
N SER A 108 -21.83 9.09 -5.39
CA SER A 108 -21.37 9.46 -4.06
C SER A 108 -20.26 8.52 -3.58
N VAL A 109 -19.31 9.06 -2.81
CA VAL A 109 -18.18 8.29 -2.27
C VAL A 109 -18.31 8.21 -0.76
N ARG A 110 -18.29 6.98 -0.24
CA ARG A 110 -18.28 6.69 1.20
C ARG A 110 -16.98 6.01 1.56
N CYS A 111 -16.34 6.51 2.62
CA CYS A 111 -15.07 6.01 3.10
C CYS A 111 -15.13 5.79 4.62
N ASP A 112 -14.43 4.76 5.09
CA ASP A 112 -14.29 4.48 6.51
C ASP A 112 -13.56 5.64 7.21
N GLY A 113 -14.24 6.23 8.21
CA GLY A 113 -13.76 7.43 8.91
C GLY A 113 -13.84 8.72 8.09
N GLY A 114 -14.49 8.72 6.92
CA GLY A 114 -14.48 9.82 5.96
C GLY A 114 -13.26 9.79 5.04
N TRP A 115 -13.06 10.83 4.24
CA TRP A 115 -12.02 10.85 3.20
C TRP A 115 -10.98 11.96 3.37
N VAL A 116 -9.75 11.68 2.92
CA VAL A 116 -8.67 12.65 2.71
C VAL A 116 -8.23 12.65 1.25
N ARG A 117 -7.47 13.68 0.89
CA ARG A 117 -6.71 13.75 -0.35
C ARG A 117 -5.38 14.43 -0.07
N GLU A 118 -4.38 13.65 0.29
CA GLU A 118 -3.02 14.13 0.54
C GLU A 118 -2.11 13.84 -0.64
N ALA A 119 -1.03 14.61 -0.82
CA ALA A 119 -0.06 14.32 -1.87
C ALA A 119 0.76 13.08 -1.51
N ALA A 120 0.90 12.15 -2.45
CA ALA A 120 1.83 11.04 -2.29
C ALA A 120 3.29 11.52 -2.30
N VAL A 121 4.18 10.76 -1.65
CA VAL A 121 5.57 11.15 -1.42
C VAL A 121 6.53 10.25 -2.18
N ARG A 122 7.72 10.75 -2.51
CA ARG A 122 8.77 9.89 -3.09
C ARG A 122 9.24 8.86 -2.05
N PRO A 123 9.29 7.56 -2.39
CA PRO A 123 9.81 6.56 -1.46
C PRO A 123 11.32 6.71 -1.28
N PRO A 124 11.86 6.39 -0.09
CA PRO A 124 13.29 6.23 0.11
C PRO A 124 13.81 4.97 -0.61
N LEU A 125 15.14 4.89 -0.75
CA LEU A 125 15.80 3.63 -1.09
C LEU A 125 15.51 2.58 -0.01
N CYS A 126 15.40 1.32 -0.43
CA CYS A 126 15.37 0.20 0.49
C CYS A 126 16.71 0.14 1.26
N ARG A 127 16.65 -0.20 2.56
CA ARG A 127 17.83 -0.35 3.42
C ARG A 127 18.35 -1.79 3.38
#